data_AF-A0A4Q5TVW3-F1
#
_entry.id   AF-A0A4Q5TVW3-F1
#
_cell.length_a   1.000
_cell.length_b   1.000
_cell.length_c   1.000
_cell.angle_alpha   90.00
_cell.angle_beta   90.00
_cell.angle_gamma   90.00
#
_symmetry.space_group_name_H-M   'P 1'
#
loop_
_entity.id
_entity.type
_entity.pdbx_description
1 polymer ?
#
loop_
_entity_poly.entity_id
_entity_poly.type
_entity_poly.pdbx_seq_one_letter_code
_entity_poly.pdbx_strand_id
1 'polypeptide(L)' 'MLEPITIELLVHAPVEHCWNAWNNPDEIKKWNVPFEDWHCPVAENDPT' A
#
# COMPACT_ATOMS: atom_id res chain seq x y z
N MET A 1 20.25 11.67 -15.00
CA MET A 1 19.59 10.38 -14.72
C MET A 1 19.30 10.34 -13.22
N LEU A 2 18.09 9.95 -12.81
CA LEU A 2 17.79 9.78 -11.38
C LEU A 2 18.31 8.41 -10.93
N GLU A 3 18.91 8.37 -9.74
CA GLU A 3 19.33 7.13 -9.10
C GLU A 3 18.12 6.48 -8.38
N PRO A 4 17.98 5.15 -8.42
CA PRO A 4 16.89 4.46 -7.74
C PRO A 4 17.04 4.57 -6.22
N ILE A 5 15.90 4.76 -5.54
CA ILE A 5 15.83 4.75 -4.07
C ILE A 5 15.42 3.34 -3.63
N THR A 6 16.18 2.73 -2.72
CA THR A 6 15.87 1.44 -2.11
C THR A 6 15.46 1.64 -0.65
N ILE A 7 14.35 1.03 -0.24
CA ILE A 7 13.84 1.07 1.14
C ILE A 7 13.52 -0.37 1.57
N GLU A 8 13.91 -0.73 2.78
CA GLU A 8 13.64 -2.03 3.41
C GLU A 8 13.06 -1.83 4.82
N LEU A 9 12.12 -2.69 5.22
CA LEU A 9 11.45 -2.66 6.52
C LEU A 9 11.16 -4.09 6.96
N LEU A 10 11.37 -4.38 8.25
CA LEU A 10 10.87 -5.61 8.88
C LEU A 10 9.48 -5.37 9.47
N VAL A 11 8.47 -6.05 8.93
CA VAL A 11 7.10 -6.02 9.46
C VAL A 11 6.86 -7.25 10.33
N HIS A 12 6.63 -7.06 11.63
CA HIS A 12 6.36 -8.13 12.59
C HIS A 12 4.90 -8.61 12.53
N ALA A 13 4.47 -9.12 11.38
CA ALA A 13 3.14 -9.68 11.17
C ALA A 13 3.19 -10.94 10.28
N PRO A 14 2.16 -11.81 10.34
CA PRO A 14 2.05 -12.94 9.41
C PRO A 14 2.01 -12.47 7.96
N VAL A 15 2.61 -13.25 7.05
CA VAL A 15 2.69 -12.90 5.62
C VAL A 15 1.32 -12.66 4.98
N GLU A 16 0.31 -13.43 5.40
CA GLU A 16 -1.07 -13.28 4.93
C GLU A 16 -1.66 -11.91 5.30
N HIS A 17 -1.35 -11.42 6.50
CA HIS A 17 -1.79 -10.11 6.95
C HIS A 17 -1.14 -9.00 6.11
N CYS A 18 0.17 -9.09 5.87
CA CYS A 18 0.88 -8.15 5.01
C CYS A 18 0.32 -8.17 3.58
N TRP A 19 0.06 -9.35 3.04
CA TRP A 19 -0.51 -9.51 1.71
C TRP A 19 -1.90 -8.88 1.60
N ASN A 20 -2.78 -9.13 2.57
CA ASN A 20 -4.12 -8.54 2.60
C ASN A 20 -4.04 -7.02 2.74
N ALA A 21 -3.23 -6.48 3.65
CA ALA A 21 -3.06 -5.03 3.80
C ALA A 21 -2.58 -4.34 2.52
N TRP A 22 -1.70 -5.00 1.77
CA TRP A 22 -1.10 -4.44 0.56
C TRP A 22 -1.97 -4.58 -0.70
N ASN A 23 -2.76 -5.65 -0.80
CA ASN A 23 -3.50 -5.99 -2.03
C ASN A 23 -5.02 -5.88 -1.90
N ASN A 24 -5.57 -5.63 -0.71
CA ASN A 24 -7.01 -5.44 -0.52
C ASN A 24 -7.39 -3.96 -0.74
N PRO A 25 -8.25 -3.64 -1.71
CA PRO A 25 -8.66 -2.25 -1.96
C PRO A 25 -9.22 -1.51 -0.74
N ASP A 26 -9.93 -2.21 0.15
CA ASP A 26 -10.47 -1.59 1.36
C ASP A 26 -9.38 -1.20 2.36
N GLU A 27 -8.26 -1.92 2.39
CA GLU A 27 -7.10 -1.56 3.20
C GLU A 27 -6.28 -0.46 2.52
N ILE A 28 -6.10 -0.50 1.20
CA ILE A 28 -5.40 0.53 0.42
C ILE A 28 -6.01 1.91 0.60
N LYS A 29 -7.35 2.02 0.59
CA LYS A 29 -8.04 3.29 0.86
C LYS A 29 -7.70 3.90 2.22
N LYS A 30 -7.25 3.09 3.19
CA LYS A 30 -6.89 3.55 4.55
C LYS A 30 -5.43 4.01 4.64
N TRP A 31 -4.48 3.23 4.09
CA TRP A 31 -3.06 3.54 4.25
C TRP A 31 -2.48 4.43 3.16
N ASN A 32 -3.10 4.50 1.97
CA ASN A 32 -2.65 5.33 0.86
C ASN A 32 -3.05 6.81 1.06
N VAL A 33 -2.61 7.39 2.17
CA VAL A 33 -2.87 8.78 2.58
C VAL A 33 -1.54 9.40 3.06
N PRO A 34 -0.67 9.84 2.13
CA PRO A 34 0.66 10.37 2.46
C PRO A 34 0.63 11.77 3.10
N PHE A 35 -0.44 12.53 2.87
CA PHE A 35 -0.61 13.91 3.35
C PHE A 35 -2.07 14.13 3.79
N GLU A 36 -2.32 15.14 4.62
CA GLU A 36 -3.65 15.39 5.22
C GLU A 36 -4.76 15.74 4.21
N ASP A 37 -4.39 16.36 3.09
CA ASP A 37 -5.29 16.77 2.01
C ASP A 37 -5.40 15.73 0.88
N TRP A 38 -4.72 14.58 1.02
CA TRP A 38 -4.83 13.48 0.08
C TRP A 38 -5.99 12.54 0.45
N HIS A 39 -6.71 12.07 -0.56
CA HIS A 39 -7.79 11.12 -0.39
C HIS A 39 -7.71 9.99 -1.42
N CYS A 40 -7.92 8.75 -0.98
CA CYS A 40 -8.06 7.58 -1.84
C CYS A 40 -9.54 7.10 -1.78
N PRO A 41 -10.45 7.70 -2.58
CA PRO A 41 -11.87 7.35 -2.52
C PRO A 41 -12.17 5.98 -3.14
N VAL A 42 -11.36 5.55 -4.11
CA VAL A 42 -11.53 4.30 -4.85
C VAL A 42 -10.17 3.61 -4.98
N ALA A 43 -10.18 2.30 -4.78
CA ALA A 43 -9.12 1.39 -5.16
C ALA A 43 -9.80 0.15 -5.74
N GLU A 44 -9.17 -0.48 -6.72
CA GLU A 44 -9.62 -1.72 -7.32
C GLU A 44 -8.41 -2.54 -7.77
N ASN A 45 -8.55 -3.86 -7.75
CA ASN A 45 -7.57 -4.74 -8.37
C ASN A 45 -8.00 -4.96 -9.82
N ASP A 46 -7.05 -4.84 -10.74
CA ASP A 46 -7.22 -5.27 -12.13
C ASP A 46 -6.46 -6.59 -12.34
N PRO A 47 -7.14 -7.75 -12.26
CA PRO A 47 -6.52 -9.05 -12.45
C PRO A 47 -6.49 -9.50 -13.93
N THR A 48 -6.83 -8.63 -14.89
CA THR A 48 -7.00 -9.02 -16.31
C THR A 48 -5.77 -8.83 -17.19
#